data_AF-A0A1Y2CV10-F1
#
_entry.id   AF-A0A1Y2CV10-F1
#
_cell.length_a   1.000
_cell.length_b   1.000
_cell.length_c   1.000
_cell.angle_alpha   90.00
_cell.angle_beta   90.00
_cell.angle_gamma   90.00
#
_symmetry.space_group_name_H-M   'P 1'
#
loop_
_entity.id
_entity.type
_entity.pdbx_description
1 polymer ?
#
loop_
_entity_poly.entity_id
_entity_poly.type
_entity_poly.pdbx_seq_one_letter_code
_entity_poly.pdbx_strand_id
1 'polypeptide(L)'
;MLPLSSGSVVYQCHCSGPEFNECNESSGPLFPLPSLLFCTSTTCKAAIKCGRCTTAEFASFFCANCLFEMPSASVKAERNRCARNCFECPTCLNTLTVVSALDGGAVHYLACGVCRWESVEVGIKFDRPTGLLCKCKRRMKIAGRARVCQPQILL
;
A
#
# COMPACT_ATOMS: atom_id res chain seq x y z
N MET A 1 27.26 3.35 -11.63
CA MET A 1 27.31 4.39 -12.68
C MET A 1 26.48 3.89 -13.85
N LEU A 2 25.22 4.34 -13.97
CA LEU A 2 24.41 4.11 -15.16
C LEU A 2 24.45 5.39 -16.01
N PRO A 3 24.73 5.31 -17.32
CA PRO A 3 24.87 6.47 -18.16
C PRO A 3 23.48 7.05 -18.47
N LEU A 4 23.35 8.37 -18.32
CA LEU A 4 22.23 9.14 -18.84
C LEU A 4 22.29 9.08 -20.38
N SER A 5 21.46 8.25 -21.00
CA SER A 5 21.22 8.32 -22.44
C SER A 5 20.09 9.31 -22.75
N SER A 6 20.45 10.38 -23.48
CA SER A 6 19.65 11.17 -24.43
C SER A 6 18.19 11.55 -24.08
N GLY A 7 17.96 12.85 -23.84
CA GLY A 7 16.72 13.53 -24.26
C GLY A 7 15.64 13.80 -23.21
N SER A 8 15.80 13.40 -21.95
CA SER A 8 14.78 13.67 -20.92
C SER A 8 14.80 15.14 -20.48
N VAL A 9 13.79 15.91 -20.89
CA VAL A 9 13.56 17.28 -20.38
C VAL A 9 13.24 17.19 -18.89
N VAL A 10 14.03 17.91 -18.09
CA VAL A 10 13.89 17.99 -16.63
C VAL A 10 13.65 19.43 -16.22
N TYR A 11 12.94 19.60 -15.11
CA TYR A 11 12.52 20.91 -14.61
C TYR A 11 13.12 21.16 -13.23
N GLN A 12 13.44 22.42 -12.97
CA GLN A 12 14.00 22.85 -11.70
C GLN A 12 12.89 23.40 -10.80
N CYS A 13 12.79 22.87 -9.58
CA CYS A 13 11.91 23.42 -8.56
C CYS A 13 12.72 24.35 -7.63
N HIS A 14 12.31 25.61 -7.52
CA HIS A 14 12.88 26.55 -6.57
C HIS A 14 12.16 26.44 -5.22
N CYS A 15 12.76 25.69 -4.28
CA CYS A 15 12.26 25.59 -2.92
C CYS A 15 12.82 26.74 -2.07
N SER A 16 11.93 27.58 -1.53
CA SER A 16 12.24 28.70 -0.64
C SER A 16 11.36 28.53 0.60
N GLY A 17 11.87 27.85 1.63
CA GLY A 17 11.13 27.58 2.86
C GLY A 17 12.04 27.68 4.09
N PRO A 18 11.51 28.09 5.26
CA PRO A 18 12.30 28.40 6.46
C PRO A 18 12.86 27.17 7.22
N GLU A 19 12.40 25.95 6.92
CA GLU A 19 12.83 24.72 7.61
C GLU A 19 13.89 23.89 6.86
N PHE A 20 14.33 24.34 5.68
CA PHE A 20 15.41 23.69 4.93
C PHE A 20 16.45 24.72 4.52
N ASN A 21 17.40 24.95 5.42
CA ASN A 21 18.71 25.43 5.01
C ASN A 21 19.34 24.38 4.07
N GLU A 22 20.03 24.91 3.06
CA GLU A 22 20.78 24.19 2.01
C GLU A 22 19.97 23.67 0.80
N CYS A 23 19.51 24.63 0.00
CA CYS A 23 19.91 24.64 -1.42
C CYS A 23 20.63 25.97 -1.70
N ASN A 24 21.80 26.17 -1.11
CA ASN A 24 22.69 27.28 -1.44
C ASN A 24 23.63 26.87 -2.58
N GLU A 25 23.05 26.38 -3.68
CA GLU A 25 23.77 26.15 -4.92
C GLU A 25 22.88 26.61 -6.06
N SER A 26 23.48 27.30 -7.02
CA SER A 26 22.85 27.87 -8.21
C SER A 26 22.21 26.82 -9.14
N SER A 27 22.20 25.55 -8.72
CA SER A 27 21.60 24.37 -9.35
C SER A 27 20.65 23.68 -8.36
N GLY A 28 19.36 24.03 -8.40
CA GLY A 28 18.34 23.32 -7.64
C GLY A 28 18.15 21.88 -8.13
N PRO A 29 17.54 20.99 -7.33
CA PRO A 29 17.30 19.62 -7.74
C PRO A 29 16.39 19.57 -8.99
N LEU A 30 16.80 18.73 -9.94
CA LEU A 30 16.09 18.51 -11.20
C LEU A 30 15.12 17.34 -11.05
N PHE A 31 13.89 17.53 -11.52
CA PHE A 31 12.84 16.52 -11.46
C PHE A 31 12.22 16.31 -12.85
N PRO A 32 11.79 15.08 -13.17
CA PRO A 32 10.98 14.85 -14.36
C PRO A 32 9.58 15.46 -14.14
N LEU A 33 8.95 15.94 -15.22
CA LEU A 33 7.63 16.58 -15.17
C LEU A 33 6.57 15.76 -14.41
N PRO A 34 6.46 14.42 -14.54
CA PRO A 34 5.46 13.62 -13.85
C PRO A 34 5.59 13.59 -12.31
N SER A 35 6.72 14.02 -11.77
CA SER A 35 6.97 14.07 -10.32
C SER A 35 6.75 15.46 -9.72
N LEU A 36 6.31 16.42 -10.53
CA LEU A 36 6.07 17.81 -10.14
C LEU A 36 4.57 18.11 -10.08
N LEU A 37 4.21 19.02 -9.19
CA LEU A 37 2.85 19.47 -8.93
C LEU A 37 2.73 20.93 -9.33
N PHE A 38 1.57 21.34 -9.84
CA PHE A 38 1.30 22.74 -10.16
C PHE A 38 0.40 23.34 -9.10
N CYS A 39 0.87 24.37 -8.41
CA CYS A 39 0.03 25.07 -7.44
C CYS A 39 -0.85 26.09 -8.15
N THR A 40 -2.17 25.90 -8.11
CA THR A 40 -3.15 26.81 -8.70
C THR A 40 -3.46 28.02 -7.81
N SER A 41 -3.04 28.00 -6.54
CA SER A 41 -3.30 29.08 -5.59
C SER A 41 -2.45 30.32 -5.88
N THR A 42 -3.06 31.50 -5.78
CA THR A 42 -2.38 32.80 -5.90
C THR A 42 -1.36 33.02 -4.78
N THR A 43 -1.53 32.37 -3.63
CA THR A 43 -0.59 32.41 -2.51
C THR A 43 0.76 31.78 -2.84
N CYS A 44 0.83 30.91 -3.85
CA CYS A 44 2.04 30.20 -4.26
C CYS A 44 2.61 30.69 -5.60
N LYS A 45 2.18 31.89 -6.04
CA LYS A 45 2.63 32.56 -7.29
C LYS A 45 2.42 31.72 -8.56
N ALA A 46 1.47 30.78 -8.58
CA ALA A 46 1.20 29.91 -9.71
C ALA A 46 2.46 29.18 -10.25
N ALA A 47 3.26 28.60 -9.35
CA ALA A 47 4.53 27.98 -9.68
C ALA A 47 4.51 26.45 -9.54
N ILE A 48 5.41 25.78 -10.25
CA ILE A 48 5.65 24.33 -10.15
C ILE A 48 6.36 24.02 -8.82
N LYS A 49 5.91 22.96 -8.13
CA LYS A 49 6.42 22.48 -6.85
C LYS A 49 6.80 21.00 -6.94
N CYS A 50 7.90 20.62 -6.29
CA CYS A 50 8.27 19.23 -6.11
C CYS A 50 7.66 18.68 -4.81
N GLY A 51 7.69 17.35 -4.64
CA GLY A 51 7.18 16.69 -3.42
C GLY A 51 7.88 17.08 -2.11
N ARG A 52 9.00 17.84 -2.15
CA ARG A 52 9.63 18.43 -0.96
C ARG A 52 9.03 19.77 -0.56
N CYS A 53 8.49 20.48 -1.55
CA CYS A 53 7.89 21.80 -1.41
C CYS A 53 6.39 21.72 -1.09
N THR A 54 5.79 20.52 -1.13
CA THR A 54 4.39 20.24 -0.79
C THR A 54 4.31 19.41 0.48
N THR A 55 3.23 19.57 1.24
CA THR A 55 2.97 18.80 2.45
C THR A 55 2.12 17.59 2.09
N ALA A 56 2.60 16.41 2.44
CA ALA A 56 1.85 15.17 2.27
C ALA A 56 0.87 14.99 3.43
N GLU A 57 -0.42 14.96 3.12
CA GLU A 57 -1.48 14.69 4.09
C GLU A 57 -2.09 13.31 3.89
N PHE A 58 -2.49 12.70 5.01
CA PHE A 58 -3.18 11.42 4.99
C PHE A 58 -4.66 11.62 4.67
N ALA A 59 -5.13 11.08 3.55
CA ALA A 59 -6.53 11.16 3.17
C ALA A 59 -7.34 9.97 3.72
N SER A 60 -6.94 8.75 3.38
CA SER A 60 -7.69 7.53 3.72
C SER A 60 -6.81 6.28 3.67
N PHE A 61 -7.33 5.14 4.12
CA PHE A 61 -6.65 3.85 3.98
C PHE A 61 -7.38 3.03 2.93
N PHE A 62 -6.66 2.30 2.08
CA PHE A 62 -7.29 1.37 1.13
C PHE A 62 -6.55 0.03 1.10
N CYS A 63 -7.25 -1.01 0.64
CA CYS A 63 -6.66 -2.31 0.37
C CYS A 63 -6.47 -2.49 -1.14
N ALA A 64 -5.23 -2.72 -1.59
CA ALA A 64 -4.92 -2.87 -3.02
C ALA A 64 -5.58 -4.10 -3.69
N ASN A 65 -5.90 -5.14 -2.93
CA ASN A 65 -6.57 -6.33 -3.46
C ASN A 65 -8.09 -6.17 -3.48
N CYS A 66 -8.62 -5.66 -2.36
CA CYS A 66 -10.04 -5.57 -2.17
C CYS A 66 -10.62 -4.23 -2.72
N LEU A 67 -9.76 -3.36 -3.30
CA LEU A 67 -10.03 -2.06 -3.95
C LEU A 67 -11.12 -1.21 -3.28
N PHE A 68 -11.08 -1.13 -1.96
CA PHE A 68 -12.03 -0.35 -1.18
C PHE A 68 -11.30 0.37 -0.07
N GLU A 69 -11.90 1.49 0.30
CA GLU A 69 -11.49 2.31 1.41
C GLU A 69 -11.86 1.65 2.74
N MET A 70 -10.91 1.62 3.66
CA MET A 70 -11.09 1.09 4.99
C MET A 70 -11.17 2.26 5.98
N PRO A 71 -12.23 2.36 6.80
CA PRO A 71 -12.35 3.43 7.76
C PRO A 71 -11.20 3.37 8.78
N SER A 72 -10.69 4.53 9.19
CA SER A 72 -9.53 4.65 10.07
C SER A 72 -9.69 3.93 11.40
N ALA A 73 -10.92 3.84 11.94
CA ALA A 73 -11.24 3.08 13.15
C ALA A 73 -10.97 1.57 12.99
N SER A 74 -11.41 0.97 11.87
CA SER A 74 -11.18 -0.45 11.58
C SER A 74 -9.71 -0.75 11.34
N VAL A 75 -8.99 0.17 10.69
CA VAL A 75 -7.54 0.06 10.46
C VAL A 75 -6.78 0.06 11.78
N LYS A 76 -7.13 0.97 12.72
CA LYS A 76 -6.55 0.98 14.07
C LYS A 76 -6.87 -0.32 14.82
N ALA A 77 -8.12 -0.76 14.82
CA ALA A 77 -8.56 -1.97 15.52
C ALA A 77 -7.87 -3.25 15.00
N GLU A 78 -7.65 -3.34 13.68
CA GLU A 78 -7.05 -4.52 13.04
C GLU A 78 -5.53 -4.39 12.81
N ARG A 79 -4.87 -3.39 13.40
CA ARG A 79 -3.43 -3.13 13.29
C ARG A 79 -2.99 -3.02 11.83
N ASN A 80 -3.68 -2.17 11.10
CA ASN A 80 -3.54 -1.88 9.68
C ASN A 80 -3.86 -3.06 8.75
N ARG A 81 -4.57 -4.10 9.19
CA ARG A 81 -4.91 -5.25 8.33
C ARG A 81 -6.29 -5.10 7.71
N CYS A 82 -6.45 -5.58 6.48
CA CYS A 82 -7.75 -5.56 5.82
C CYS A 82 -8.73 -6.54 6.48
N ALA A 83 -9.91 -6.05 6.90
CA ALA A 83 -10.94 -6.86 7.57
C ALA A 83 -11.70 -7.82 6.62
N ARG A 84 -11.59 -7.63 5.30
CA ARG A 84 -12.33 -8.42 4.28
C ARG A 84 -11.58 -9.69 3.85
N ASN A 85 -10.98 -10.41 4.80
CA ASN A 85 -10.27 -11.68 4.55
C ASN A 85 -9.19 -11.62 3.46
N CYS A 86 -8.55 -10.45 3.28
CA CYS A 86 -7.49 -10.24 2.29
C CYS A 86 -6.14 -10.76 2.89
N PHE A 87 -5.77 -12.01 2.59
CA PHE A 87 -4.53 -12.66 3.06
C PHE A 87 -3.50 -12.86 1.94
N GLU A 88 -2.21 -12.90 2.30
CA GLU A 88 -1.08 -13.11 1.41
C GLU A 88 -0.43 -14.45 1.68
N CYS A 89 -0.11 -15.18 0.61
CA CYS A 89 0.56 -16.47 0.66
C CYS A 89 1.95 -16.31 1.31
N PRO A 90 2.32 -17.18 2.27
CA PRO A 90 3.63 -17.10 2.92
C PRO A 90 4.79 -17.41 1.97
N THR A 91 4.53 -18.12 0.87
CA THR A 91 5.57 -18.58 -0.07
C THR A 91 5.81 -17.60 -1.22
N CYS A 92 4.74 -17.09 -1.85
CA CYS A 92 4.84 -16.26 -3.06
C CYS A 92 4.21 -14.87 -2.91
N LEU A 93 3.70 -14.52 -1.72
CA LEU A 93 3.03 -13.23 -1.42
C LEU A 93 1.77 -12.94 -2.25
N ASN A 94 1.34 -13.86 -3.12
CA ASN A 94 0.10 -13.74 -3.86
C ASN A 94 -1.12 -13.83 -2.94
N THR A 95 -2.22 -13.20 -3.35
CA THR A 95 -3.49 -13.23 -2.60
C THR A 95 -4.02 -14.65 -2.45
N LEU A 96 -4.40 -15.00 -1.22
CA LEU A 96 -5.06 -16.27 -0.91
C LEU A 96 -6.58 -16.13 -1.06
N THR A 97 -7.22 -17.20 -1.53
CA THR A 97 -8.67 -17.30 -1.67
C THR A 97 -9.22 -18.29 -0.66
N VAL A 98 -10.42 -18.03 -0.16
CA VAL A 98 -11.14 -18.96 0.72
C VAL A 98 -11.82 -20.01 -0.14
N VAL A 99 -11.50 -21.28 0.08
CA VAL A 99 -12.06 -22.43 -0.63
C VAL A 99 -12.83 -23.29 0.36
N SER A 100 -13.97 -23.82 -0.06
CA SER A 100 -14.77 -24.77 0.71
C SER A 100 -14.37 -26.20 0.35
N ALA A 101 -14.22 -27.07 1.35
CA ALA A 101 -14.01 -28.49 1.12
C ALA A 101 -15.28 -29.15 0.57
N LEU A 102 -15.09 -30.18 -0.27
CA LEU A 102 -16.15 -30.90 -0.98
C LEU A 102 -17.06 -31.72 -0.05
N ASP A 103 -16.60 -32.01 1.17
CA ASP A 103 -17.35 -32.77 2.20
C ASP A 103 -18.43 -31.90 2.87
N GLY A 104 -19.44 -31.49 2.09
CA GLY A 104 -20.63 -30.80 2.59
C GLY A 104 -20.45 -29.32 2.94
N GLY A 105 -19.35 -28.67 2.53
CA GLY A 105 -19.15 -27.23 2.69
C GLY A 105 -18.99 -26.73 4.13
N ALA A 106 -18.85 -27.64 5.10
CA ALA A 106 -18.70 -27.30 6.52
C ALA A 106 -17.31 -26.76 6.89
N VAL A 107 -16.33 -26.98 6.02
CA VAL A 107 -14.92 -26.63 6.27
C VAL A 107 -14.40 -25.75 5.15
N HIS A 108 -13.80 -24.63 5.52
CA HIS A 108 -13.13 -23.71 4.63
C HIS A 108 -11.62 -23.65 4.93
N TYR A 109 -10.82 -23.39 3.90
CA TYR A 109 -9.37 -23.23 4.00
C TYR A 109 -8.89 -22.14 3.05
N LEU A 110 -7.66 -21.67 3.22
CA LEU A 110 -7.03 -20.71 2.31
C LEU A 110 -6.19 -21.46 1.28
N ALA A 111 -6.32 -21.10 0.01
CA ALA A 111 -5.53 -21.66 -1.08
C ALA A 111 -4.89 -20.56 -1.93
N CYS A 112 -3.71 -20.82 -2.47
CA CYS A 112 -3.03 -19.96 -3.41
C CYS A 112 -3.18 -20.48 -4.85
N GLY A 113 -3.75 -19.67 -5.75
CA GLY A 113 -3.88 -20.02 -7.16
C GLY A 113 -2.57 -20.06 -7.96
N VAL A 114 -1.45 -19.58 -7.40
CA VAL A 114 -0.16 -19.49 -8.10
C VAL A 114 0.75 -20.65 -7.73
N CYS A 115 1.13 -20.76 -6.45
CA CYS A 115 2.05 -21.81 -5.98
C CYS A 115 1.35 -23.03 -5.39
N ARG A 116 0.00 -23.10 -5.47
CA ARG A 116 -0.85 -24.17 -4.93
C ARG A 116 -0.68 -24.45 -3.44
N TRP A 117 -0.18 -23.47 -2.67
CA TRP A 117 -0.11 -23.58 -1.22
C TRP A 117 -1.50 -23.61 -0.59
N GLU A 118 -1.69 -24.49 0.40
CA GLU A 118 -2.95 -24.63 1.13
C GLU A 118 -2.75 -24.49 2.64
N SER A 119 -3.69 -23.84 3.32
CA SER A 119 -3.64 -23.70 4.78
C SER A 119 -3.91 -25.01 5.53
N VAL A 120 -4.37 -26.05 4.81
CA VAL A 120 -4.60 -27.38 5.37
C VAL A 120 -3.30 -28.04 5.80
N GLU A 121 -2.22 -27.84 5.03
CA GLU A 121 -0.88 -28.39 5.32
C GLU A 121 -0.32 -27.91 6.67
N VAL A 122 -0.73 -26.72 7.09
CA VAL A 122 -0.33 -26.09 8.37
C VAL A 122 -1.40 -26.25 9.45
N GLY A 123 -2.43 -27.07 9.22
CA GLY A 123 -3.49 -27.38 10.18
C GLY A 123 -4.44 -26.22 10.46
N ILE A 124 -4.70 -25.38 9.45
CA ILE A 124 -5.62 -24.24 9.57
C ILE A 124 -6.83 -24.47 8.68
N LYS A 125 -7.96 -24.68 9.37
CA LYS A 125 -9.29 -24.91 8.81
C LYS A 125 -10.27 -23.97 9.52
N PHE A 126 -11.33 -23.58 8.83
CA PHE A 126 -12.32 -22.63 9.33
C PHE A 126 -13.73 -23.16 9.14
N ASP A 127 -14.59 -22.95 10.13
CA ASP A 127 -16.00 -23.39 10.06
C ASP A 127 -16.88 -22.39 9.30
N ARG A 128 -16.39 -21.17 9.08
CA ARG A 128 -17.13 -20.09 8.41
C ARG A 128 -16.22 -19.40 7.40
N PRO A 129 -16.75 -18.92 6.26
CA PRO A 129 -15.96 -18.24 5.25
C PRO A 129 -15.60 -16.80 5.65
N THR A 130 -16.24 -16.23 6.68
CA THR A 130 -16.06 -14.85 7.16
C THR A 130 -15.41 -14.78 8.54
N GLY A 131 -14.85 -13.62 8.90
CA GLY A 131 -14.25 -13.40 10.23
C GLY A 131 -12.91 -14.12 10.43
N LEU A 132 -12.24 -14.51 9.35
CA LEU A 132 -11.01 -15.31 9.38
C LEU A 132 -9.86 -14.57 10.05
N LEU A 133 -9.85 -13.23 9.94
CA LEU A 133 -8.81 -12.38 10.53
C LEU A 133 -8.63 -12.61 12.03
N CYS A 134 -9.74 -12.73 12.77
CA CYS A 134 -9.73 -12.91 14.22
C CYS A 134 -9.14 -14.28 14.61
N LYS A 135 -9.49 -15.34 13.86
CA LYS A 135 -8.97 -16.70 14.06
C LYS A 135 -7.49 -16.83 13.66
N CYS A 136 -7.04 -16.07 12.66
CA CYS A 136 -5.65 -16.11 12.18
C CYS A 136 -4.64 -15.26 13.00
N LYS A 137 -5.08 -14.37 13.92
CA LYS A 137 -4.19 -13.43 14.65
C LYS A 137 -2.98 -14.10 15.32
N ARG A 138 -3.11 -15.36 15.77
CA ARG A 138 -2.03 -16.12 16.43
C ARG A 138 -1.18 -17.01 15.50
N ARG A 139 -1.69 -17.41 14.34
CA ARG A 139 -1.03 -18.36 13.41
C ARG A 139 -0.51 -17.72 12.10
N MET A 140 -0.66 -16.40 11.98
CA MET A 140 -0.33 -15.57 10.80
C MET A 140 1.13 -15.58 10.34
N LYS A 141 2.07 -16.08 11.15
CA LYS A 141 3.46 -16.24 10.70
C LYS A 141 3.62 -17.39 9.70
N ILE A 142 2.72 -18.37 9.74
CA ILE A 142 2.79 -19.64 8.98
C ILE A 142 1.61 -19.74 8.00
N ALA A 143 0.46 -19.13 8.33
CA ALA A 143 -0.79 -19.20 7.57
C ALA A 143 -0.92 -18.22 6.39
N GLY A 144 0.04 -17.32 6.24
CA GLY A 144 -0.10 -16.10 5.42
C GLY A 144 -0.34 -14.85 6.25
N ARG A 145 0.14 -13.71 5.75
CA ARG A 145 0.01 -12.40 6.41
C ARG A 145 -1.25 -11.72 5.91
N ALA A 146 -2.08 -11.13 6.79
CA ALA A 146 -3.12 -10.24 6.27
C ALA A 146 -2.45 -9.01 5.67
N ARG A 147 -2.97 -8.60 4.52
CA ARG A 147 -2.45 -7.45 3.79
C ARG A 147 -2.62 -6.19 4.61
N VAL A 148 -1.56 -5.39 4.64
CA VAL A 148 -1.55 -4.09 5.28
C VAL A 148 -2.29 -3.09 4.38
N CYS A 149 -3.29 -2.40 4.93
CA CYS A 149 -3.95 -1.29 4.27
C CYS A 149 -2.93 -0.16 4.07
N GLN A 150 -2.82 0.31 2.84
CA GLN A 150 -1.91 1.39 2.47
C GLN A 150 -2.58 2.74 2.74
N PRO A 151 -1.84 3.75 3.22
CA PRO A 151 -2.34 5.10 3.25
C PRO A 151 -2.43 5.67 1.83
N GLN A 152 -3.55 6.30 1.52
CA GLN A 152 -3.69 7.19 0.39
C GLN A 152 -3.19 8.57 0.83
N ILE A 153 -2.13 9.03 0.17
CA ILE A 153 -1.48 10.31 0.45
C ILE A 153 -2.02 11.34 -0.56
N LEU A 154 -2.47 12.48 -0.05
CA LEU A 154 -2.78 13.66 -0.84
C LEU A 154 -1.60 14.62 -0.74
N LEU A 155 -1.19 15.20 -1.87
CA LEU A 155 -0.06 16.14 -1.98
C LEU A 155 -0.56 17.54 -2.32
#